data_AF-A0A8T6WD65-F1
#
_entry.id   AF-A0A8T6WD65-F1
#
_cell.length_a   1.000
_cell.length_b   1.000
_cell.length_c   1.000
_cell.angle_alpha   90.00
_cell.angle_beta   90.00
_cell.angle_gamma   90.00
#
_symmetry.space_group_name_H-M   'P 1'
#
loop_
_entity.id
_entity.type
_entity.pdbx_description
1 polymer ?
#
loop_
_entity_poly.entity_id
_entity_poly.type
_entity_poly.pdbx_seq_one_letter_code
_entity_poly.pdbx_strand_id
1 'polypeptide(L)'
;MTPTDYTLGIINIETSSAVKANRRTEKMKDCPHLLASSLTESTITSVFLVPREKRWWLQYDKLFPGKNASVTIIDRVVKPSHPPRGTPANSLPCGAECGDCPFRQKFDCKGCPVTINK
;
A
#
# COMPACT_ATOMS: atom_id res chain seq x y z
N MET A 1 27.85 2.80 -3.84
CA MET A 1 26.52 2.23 -3.50
C MET A 1 25.53 2.73 -4.52
N THR A 2 24.99 1.85 -5.36
CA THR A 2 23.83 2.18 -6.20
C THR A 2 22.63 2.45 -5.28
N PRO A 3 21.83 3.50 -5.55
CA PRO A 3 20.55 3.64 -4.88
C PRO A 3 19.74 2.38 -5.16
N THR A 4 19.10 1.82 -4.14
CA THR A 4 18.12 0.74 -4.31
C THR A 4 16.95 1.27 -5.12
N ASP A 5 16.45 0.48 -6.06
CA ASP A 5 15.29 0.83 -6.92
C ASP A 5 13.95 0.81 -6.18
N TYR A 6 13.97 0.87 -4.84
CA TYR A 6 12.80 0.67 -4.00
C TYR A 6 12.69 1.73 -2.89
N THR A 7 11.46 2.02 -2.52
CA THR A 7 11.08 2.86 -1.40
C THR A 7 10.30 2.04 -0.38
N LEU A 8 10.64 2.19 0.90
CA LEU A 8 9.87 1.60 1.99
C LEU A 8 8.87 2.61 2.54
N GLY A 9 7.64 2.17 2.80
CA GLY A 9 6.60 2.98 3.41
C GLY A 9 6.03 2.30 4.64
N ILE A 10 5.95 3.03 5.74
CA ILE A 10 5.21 2.62 6.93
C ILE A 10 3.97 3.49 6.99
N ILE A 11 2.80 2.86 6.90
CA ILE A 11 1.51 3.54 6.92
C ILE A 11 0.76 3.05 8.15
N ASN A 12 0.46 3.97 9.07
CA ASN A 12 -0.49 3.70 10.16
C ASN A 12 -1.83 4.29 9.76
N ILE A 13 -2.90 3.52 9.91
CA ILE A 13 -4.27 3.93 9.61
C ILE A 13 -5.13 3.68 10.83
N GLU A 14 -5.66 4.75 11.41
CA GLU A 14 -6.67 4.65 12.45
C GLU A 14 -8.06 4.49 11.82
N THR A 15 -8.88 3.66 12.43
CA THR A 15 -10.25 3.41 12.01
C THR A 15 -11.22 3.61 13.16
N SER A 16 -12.51 3.76 12.86
CA SER A 16 -13.50 3.98 13.91
C SER A 16 -13.83 2.72 14.74
N SER A 17 -13.31 1.54 14.38
CA SER A 17 -13.51 0.30 15.14
C SER A 17 -12.57 -0.82 14.69
N ALA A 18 -12.25 -1.74 15.60
CA ALA A 18 -11.47 -2.94 15.32
C ALA A 18 -12.06 -3.79 14.17
N VAL A 19 -13.39 -3.85 14.04
CA VAL A 19 -14.07 -4.57 12.96
C VAL A 19 -13.74 -3.96 11.59
N LYS A 20 -13.77 -2.62 11.48
CA LYS A 20 -13.40 -1.93 10.24
C LYS A 20 -11.92 -2.08 9.94
N ALA A 21 -11.08 -2.02 10.97
CA ALA A 21 -9.65 -2.23 10.85
C ALA A 21 -9.36 -3.63 10.28
N ASN A 22 -9.92 -4.67 10.89
CA ASN A 22 -9.74 -6.06 10.46
C ASN A 22 -10.20 -6.29 9.02
N ARG A 23 -11.39 -5.80 8.65
CA ARG A 23 -11.91 -5.90 7.27
C ARG A 23 -10.97 -5.24 6.25
N ARG A 24 -10.26 -4.18 6.64
CA ARG A 24 -9.31 -3.48 5.76
C ARG A 24 -7.98 -4.22 5.67
N THR A 25 -7.45 -4.72 6.79
CA THR A 25 -6.25 -5.56 6.81
C THR A 25 -6.43 -6.80 5.93
N GLU A 26 -7.58 -7.46 6.02
CA GLU A 26 -7.91 -8.63 5.18
C GLU A 26 -7.93 -8.32 3.67
N LYS A 27 -8.29 -7.10 3.27
CA LYS A 27 -8.22 -6.66 1.86
C LYS A 27 -6.78 -6.36 1.42
N MET A 28 -5.93 -5.94 2.35
CA MET A 28 -4.57 -5.51 2.06
C MET A 28 -3.56 -6.67 2.04
N LYS A 29 -3.91 -7.80 2.67
CA LYS A 29 -3.02 -8.96 2.86
C LYS A 29 -2.43 -9.53 1.56
N ASP A 30 -3.17 -9.44 0.46
CA ASP A 30 -2.76 -9.97 -0.84
C ASP A 30 -1.97 -8.95 -1.69
N CYS A 31 -1.63 -7.78 -1.13
CA CYS A 31 -0.84 -6.78 -1.84
C CYS A 31 0.59 -7.29 -2.08
N PRO A 32 1.07 -7.34 -3.34
CA PRO A 32 2.41 -7.85 -3.66
C PRO A 32 3.55 -6.96 -3.14
N HIS A 33 3.22 -5.72 -2.73
CA HIS A 33 4.16 -4.79 -2.14
C HIS A 33 4.09 -4.74 -0.62
N LEU A 34 3.16 -5.47 0.01
CA LEU A 34 3.06 -5.54 1.47
C LEU A 34 4.12 -6.51 1.98
N LEU A 35 5.01 -6.02 2.84
CA LEU A 35 5.98 -6.84 3.56
C LEU A 35 5.38 -7.42 4.83
N ALA A 36 4.61 -6.60 5.55
CA ALA A 36 3.95 -6.97 6.78
C ALA A 36 2.77 -6.04 7.05
N SER A 37 1.73 -6.56 7.69
CA SER A 37 0.68 -5.74 8.29
C SER A 37 0.37 -6.28 9.68
N SER A 38 0.14 -5.37 10.62
CA SER A 38 -0.39 -5.69 11.94
C SER A 38 -1.69 -4.93 12.19
N LEU A 39 -2.43 -5.44 13.17
CA LEU A 39 -3.63 -4.80 13.71
C LEU A 39 -3.45 -4.72 15.22
N THR A 40 -3.54 -3.51 15.77
CA THR A 40 -3.57 -3.27 17.20
C THR A 40 -4.79 -2.42 17.50
N GLU A 41 -5.76 -3.01 18.19
CA GLU A 41 -7.08 -2.40 18.45
C GLU A 41 -7.78 -1.95 17.16
N SER A 42 -7.83 -0.64 16.90
CA SER A 42 -8.45 -0.02 15.73
C SER A 42 -7.44 0.58 14.74
N THR A 43 -6.14 0.37 14.99
CA THR A 43 -5.03 0.89 14.21
C THR A 43 -4.36 -0.21 13.40
N ILE A 44 -4.22 0.03 12.09
CA ILE A 44 -3.52 -0.84 11.16
C ILE A 44 -2.14 -0.25 10.92
N THR A 45 -1.08 -1.04 11.08
CA THR A 45 0.26 -0.67 10.64
C THR A 45 0.66 -1.57 9.49
N SER A 46 0.92 -0.97 8.33
CA SER A 46 1.33 -1.69 7.13
C SER A 46 2.69 -1.21 6.66
N VAL A 47 3.58 -2.16 6.40
CA VAL A 47 4.92 -1.93 5.86
C VAL A 47 4.94 -2.36 4.40
N PHE A 48 5.25 -1.41 3.51
CA PHE A 48 5.29 -1.62 2.07
C PHE A 48 6.71 -1.46 1.53
N LEU A 49 7.02 -2.23 0.49
CA LEU A 49 8.21 -2.06 -0.34
C LEU A 49 7.75 -1.92 -1.81
N VAL A 50 7.85 -0.71 -2.34
CA VAL A 50 7.42 -0.39 -3.70
C VAL A 50 8.62 0.01 -4.55
N PRO A 51 8.60 -0.25 -5.87
CA PRO A 51 9.52 0.37 -6.80
C PRO A 51 9.54 1.90 -6.66
N ARG A 52 10.71 2.51 -6.87
CA ARG A 52 10.91 3.94 -6.64
C ARG A 52 10.02 4.82 -7.52
N GLU A 53 9.70 4.40 -8.74
CA GLU A 53 8.76 5.07 -9.63
C GLU A 53 7.31 5.04 -9.11
N LYS A 54 7.01 4.10 -8.19
CA LYS A 54 5.71 3.96 -7.49
C LYS A 54 5.72 4.56 -6.10
N ARG A 55 6.74 5.36 -5.74
CA ARG A 55 6.83 6.05 -4.44
C ARG A 55 5.54 6.80 -4.05
N TRP A 56 4.81 7.31 -5.03
CA TRP A 56 3.55 8.01 -4.80
C TRP A 56 2.45 7.13 -4.19
N TRP A 57 2.51 5.79 -4.34
CA TRP A 57 1.57 4.84 -3.71
C TRP A 57 1.61 4.90 -2.18
N LEU A 58 2.76 5.29 -1.63
CA LEU A 58 2.98 5.36 -0.19
C LEU A 58 2.39 6.62 0.42
N GLN A 59 2.06 7.65 -0.37
CA GLN A 59 1.52 8.94 0.11
C GLN A 59 0.03 8.82 0.45
N TYR A 60 -0.30 7.89 1.34
CA TYR A 60 -1.67 7.48 1.64
C TYR A 60 -2.54 8.61 2.18
N ASP A 61 -1.97 9.44 3.04
CA ASP A 61 -2.54 10.66 3.61
C ASP A 61 -2.98 11.66 2.52
N LYS A 62 -2.18 11.78 1.45
CA LYS A 62 -2.48 12.65 0.31
C LYS A 62 -3.47 12.04 -0.66
N LEU A 63 -3.42 10.73 -0.86
CA LEU A 63 -4.31 10.00 -1.75
C LEU A 63 -5.72 9.85 -1.16
N PHE A 64 -5.84 9.80 0.16
CA PHE A 64 -7.11 9.61 0.87
C PHE A 64 -7.30 10.67 1.96
N PRO A 65 -7.45 11.96 1.57
CA PRO A 65 -7.65 13.04 2.53
C PRO A 65 -8.90 12.77 3.38
N GLY A 66 -8.79 13.01 4.69
CA GLY A 66 -9.84 12.72 5.67
C GLY A 66 -9.81 11.31 6.25
N LYS A 67 -8.90 10.43 5.80
CA LYS A 67 -8.53 9.25 6.59
C LYS A 67 -7.49 9.66 7.63
N ASN A 68 -7.66 9.21 8.87
CA ASN A 68 -6.64 9.40 9.89
C ASN A 68 -5.49 8.42 9.63
N ALA A 69 -4.46 8.90 8.93
CA ALA A 69 -3.32 8.10 8.54
C ALA A 69 -2.01 8.88 8.72
N SER A 70 -1.00 8.22 9.29
CA SER A 70 0.36 8.74 9.36
C SER A 70 1.25 7.94 8.41
N VAL A 71 2.09 8.63 7.63
CA VAL A 71 2.93 8.01 6.62
C VAL A 71 4.39 8.36 6.88
N THR A 72 5.24 7.33 6.96
CA THR A 72 6.70 7.46 6.96
C THR A 72 7.25 6.85 5.69
N ILE A 73 8.05 7.61 4.95
CA ILE A 73 8.66 7.16 3.68
C ILE A 73 10.18 7.14 3.82
N ILE A 74 10.78 6.01 3.48
CA ILE A 74 12.23 5.78 3.54
C ILE A 74 12.73 5.53 2.12
N ASP A 75 13.41 6.54 1.57
CA ASP A 75 13.90 6.55 0.17
C ASP A 75 15.20 5.75 -0.04
N ARG A 76 15.92 5.38 1.04
CA ARG A 76 17.18 4.61 0.97
C ARG A 76 17.06 3.32 1.77
N VAL A 77 16.82 2.21 1.08
CA VAL A 77 16.73 0.86 1.68
C VAL A 77 18.06 0.12 1.49
N VAL A 78 18.66 -0.42 2.57
CA VAL A 78 20.06 -0.89 2.52
C VAL A 78 20.22 -2.39 2.18
N LYS A 79 19.28 -3.29 2.54
CA LYS A 79 19.39 -4.74 2.28
C LYS A 79 18.19 -5.57 2.80
N PRO A 80 18.01 -6.83 2.35
CA PRO A 80 17.87 -7.24 0.95
C PRO A 80 16.43 -6.98 0.49
N SER A 81 16.30 -6.26 -0.63
CA SER A 81 15.04 -5.93 -1.28
C SER A 81 14.73 -6.93 -2.38
N HIS A 82 14.26 -8.13 -2.03
CA HIS A 82 13.47 -8.91 -2.97
C HIS A 82 12.02 -8.44 -2.79
N PRO A 83 11.38 -7.83 -3.80
CA PRO A 83 9.95 -7.61 -3.70
C PRO A 83 9.29 -8.98 -3.46
N PRO A 84 8.25 -9.06 -2.60
CA PRO A 84 7.43 -10.26 -2.57
C PRO A 84 7.01 -10.59 -4.00
N ARG A 85 7.16 -11.85 -4.44
CA ARG A 85 6.60 -12.26 -5.73
C ARG A 85 5.11 -12.08 -5.63
N GLY A 86 4.57 -11.19 -6.45
CA GLY A 86 3.17 -10.84 -6.36
C GLY A 86 2.27 -12.02 -6.70
N THR A 87 1.29 -12.28 -5.84
CA THR A 87 0.14 -13.11 -6.17
C THR A 87 -0.96 -12.22 -6.73
N PRO A 88 -1.71 -12.66 -7.75
CA PRO A 88 -2.93 -11.98 -8.16
C PRO A 88 -3.86 -11.83 -6.96
N ALA A 89 -4.41 -10.63 -6.75
CA ALA A 89 -5.34 -10.35 -5.68
C ALA A 89 -6.73 -10.12 -6.26
N ASN A 90 -7.74 -10.72 -5.62
CA ASN A 90 -9.15 -10.51 -6.00
C ASN A 90 -9.72 -9.21 -5.41
N SER A 91 -8.97 -8.53 -4.53
CA SER A 91 -9.41 -7.30 -3.88
C SER A 91 -8.39 -6.18 -4.05
N LEU A 92 -8.88 -4.94 -4.15
CA LEU A 92 -8.05 -3.75 -4.34
C LEU A 92 -7.33 -3.42 -3.04
N PRO A 93 -5.99 -3.58 -2.98
CA PRO A 93 -5.25 -3.40 -1.74
C PRO A 93 -5.21 -1.94 -1.29
N CYS A 94 -5.41 -0.97 -2.20
CA CYS A 94 -5.53 0.44 -1.82
C CYS A 94 -6.87 0.77 -1.14
N GLY A 95 -7.87 -0.12 -1.25
CA GLY A 95 -9.22 0.07 -0.72
C GLY A 95 -10.09 1.07 -1.49
N ALA A 96 -9.61 1.61 -2.62
CA ALA A 96 -10.38 2.50 -3.48
C ALA A 96 -11.41 1.73 -4.32
N GLU A 97 -12.48 2.41 -4.75
CA GLU A 97 -13.37 1.91 -5.80
C GLU A 97 -12.82 2.35 -7.16
N CYS A 98 -12.28 1.40 -7.93
CA CYS A 98 -11.56 1.72 -9.18
C CYS A 98 -12.42 2.39 -10.26
N GLY A 99 -13.74 2.27 -10.21
CA GLY A 99 -14.64 2.98 -11.14
C GLY A 99 -14.53 4.50 -10.98
N ASP A 100 -14.43 4.96 -9.73
CA ASP A 100 -14.53 6.38 -9.37
C ASP A 100 -13.20 6.96 -8.87
N CYS A 101 -12.11 6.21 -8.96
CA CYS A 101 -10.81 6.63 -8.48
C CYS A 101 -10.17 7.66 -9.43
N PRO A 102 -9.99 8.94 -9.03
CA PRO A 102 -9.45 9.99 -9.90
C PRO A 102 -7.97 9.72 -10.26
N PHE A 103 -7.28 8.90 -9.48
CA PHE A 103 -5.90 8.52 -9.70
C PHE A 103 -5.72 7.42 -10.75
N ARG A 104 -6.80 6.73 -11.14
CA ARG A 104 -6.74 5.66 -12.13
C ARG A 104 -6.29 6.17 -13.50
N GLN A 105 -6.87 7.27 -13.98
CA GLN A 105 -6.48 7.86 -15.26
C GLN A 105 -5.07 8.48 -15.20
N LYS A 106 -4.72 9.06 -14.05
CA LYS A 106 -3.45 9.78 -13.87
C LYS A 106 -2.24 8.86 -13.83
N PHE A 107 -2.40 7.65 -13.28
CA PHE A 107 -1.24 6.78 -13.02
C PHE A 107 -1.37 5.37 -13.58
N ASP A 108 -2.51 5.04 -14.22
CA ASP A 108 -2.80 3.76 -14.88
C ASP A 108 -2.64 2.52 -13.96
N CYS A 109 -2.42 2.74 -12.66
CA CYS A 109 -2.21 1.74 -11.62
C CYS A 109 -1.27 0.57 -12.02
N LYS A 110 -0.32 0.78 -12.95
CA LYS A 110 0.48 -0.30 -13.54
C LYS A 110 1.16 -1.15 -12.46
N GLY A 111 0.89 -2.46 -12.48
CA GLY A 111 1.38 -3.41 -11.48
C GLY A 111 0.58 -3.47 -10.18
N CYS A 112 -0.61 -2.87 -10.10
CA CYS A 112 -1.58 -3.18 -9.06
C CYS A 112 -2.08 -4.63 -9.26
N PRO A 113 -2.18 -5.47 -8.23
CA PRO A 113 -2.54 -6.87 -8.39
C PRO A 113 -3.91 -7.12 -9.05
N VAL A 114 -4.82 -6.13 -8.99
CA VAL A 114 -6.14 -6.18 -9.66
C VAL A 114 -6.08 -5.76 -11.14
N THR A 115 -4.96 -5.19 -11.59
CA THR A 115 -4.73 -4.80 -12.99
C THR A 115 -3.73 -5.72 -13.71
N ILE A 116 -3.18 -6.74 -13.03
CA ILE A 116 -2.17 -7.66 -13.63
C ILE A 116 -2.79 -8.61 -14.69
N ASN A 117 -4.12 -8.70 -14.79
CA ASN A 117 -4.83 -9.55 -15.76
C ASN A 117 -5.75 -8.76 -16.72
N LYS A 118 -5.40 -7.52 -17.09
CA LYS A 118 -6.11 -6.78 -18.15
C LYS A 118 -5.20 -6.42 -19.30
#